data_AF-A0A6C1U1X2-F1
#
_entry.id   AF-A0A6C1U1X2-F1
#
_cell.length_a   1.000
_cell.length_b   1.000
_cell.length_c   1.000
_cell.angle_alpha   90.00
_cell.angle_beta   90.00
_cell.angle_gamma   90.00
#
_symmetry.space_group_name_H-M   'P 1'
#
loop_
_entity.id
_entity.type
_entity.pdbx_description
1 polymer ?
#
loop_
_entity_poly.entity_id
_entity_poly.type
_entity_poly.pdbx_seq_one_letter_code
_entity_poly.pdbx_strand_id
1 'polypeptide(L)'
;SHCEQSNIPYEDCNIKLKANDLAGLSYKPLFDYFKDTKNAFRVFVADYVTGEDGTGVVHTAPGFGEEDFYLCQSHGIPVICPIDNSGKFTAEVSDLAGVHVFDTNDTVIKKLKEQGNWFKTEQYIHNYPHCWRTDTPLIYRTMPSWYVAVTKFKGRMVELNKRVNWIPNHIRDGQFGKWLEEAHDWSISRNRFWGTPIPVWQSDDARYPRVDVYGSIEELERDFNVKVDDLHRPFIDTLMRPNPDDPTGKSVMRRVPDVFDCWFESGSMPFAQVHYPFENKEGFESADFITEYIAQTRGWFYTLFVLSTALFDREPFKNCICHGVVLDVKGQKLSKRLNNYADPMEVFDKYGSDALRFLMLSSSIVCSGNLLLDKEGNSIRDVLKNVIKPIWNGYHFFTMYANADGIKAEVCKDYQSTIDRYMISKCFEAVESIQTSMNSYNSQEACKILIDFFEVLNNWYIRRNRERFWKSDLDQDKTDAYNVLYTVFYYILRAAAPLLPLITETIWQGLKYEETSVHLANFPQLEKFDSQLIAKMDLVREICNSAFSIRNTFNIRIRQPLGSMIVYHQFSYDSLKDEYQEII
;
A
#
# COMPACT_ATOMS: atom_id res chain seq x y z
N SER A 1 24.47 26.03 31.10
CA SER A 1 23.55 25.19 31.90
C SER A 1 24.00 23.72 32.00
N HIS A 2 24.71 23.15 31.01
CA HIS A 2 25.21 21.77 31.10
C HIS A 2 26.32 21.54 32.16
N CYS A 3 27.08 22.57 32.51
CA CYS A 3 28.18 22.44 33.47
C CYS A 3 27.75 22.36 34.95
N GLU A 4 26.54 22.77 35.32
CA GLU A 4 26.04 22.63 36.70
C GLU A 4 25.71 21.17 37.07
N GLN A 5 25.42 20.31 36.08
CA GLN A 5 24.97 18.94 36.34
C GLN A 5 26.08 17.95 36.74
N SER A 6 27.36 18.30 36.59
CA SER A 6 28.45 17.31 36.72
C SER A 6 29.39 17.52 37.92
N ASN A 7 29.14 18.52 38.79
CA ASN A 7 29.96 18.82 39.98
C ASN A 7 31.47 19.03 39.70
N ILE A 8 31.83 19.41 38.47
CA ILE A 8 33.22 19.71 38.12
C ILE A 8 33.45 21.20 38.34
N PRO A 9 34.40 21.61 39.19
CA PRO A 9 34.72 23.02 39.37
C PRO A 9 35.30 23.58 38.06
N TYR A 10 34.64 24.59 37.49
CA TYR A 10 35.10 25.32 36.32
C TYR A 10 35.05 26.81 36.60
N GLU A 11 35.92 27.56 35.93
CA GLU A 11 35.91 29.02 35.91
C GLU A 11 35.47 29.45 34.51
N ASP A 12 34.40 30.25 34.42
CA ASP A 12 34.02 30.85 33.14
C ASP A 12 35.01 31.98 32.83
N CYS A 13 35.92 31.74 31.89
CA CYS A 13 36.91 32.73 31.48
C CYS A 13 36.31 33.90 30.68
N ASN A 14 34.99 33.95 30.44
CA ASN A 14 34.29 34.96 29.64
C ASN A 14 34.85 35.14 28.21
N ILE A 15 35.47 34.09 27.66
CA ILE A 15 35.99 34.09 26.29
C ILE A 15 34.90 33.57 25.35
N LYS A 16 34.49 34.41 24.39
CA LYS A 16 33.57 34.00 23.31
C LYS A 16 34.38 33.61 22.08
N LEU A 17 34.39 32.32 21.77
CA LEU A 17 34.99 31.77 20.56
C LEU A 17 33.91 31.48 19.52
N LYS A 18 34.20 31.77 18.25
CA LYS A 18 33.42 31.33 17.10
C LYS A 18 33.97 29.98 16.61
N ALA A 19 33.16 29.23 15.87
CA ALA A 19 33.60 27.95 15.29
C ALA A 19 34.89 28.09 14.45
N ASN A 20 35.01 29.18 13.66
CA ASN A 20 36.21 29.47 12.88
C ASN A 20 37.45 29.75 13.72
N ASP A 21 37.30 30.17 14.98
CA ASP A 21 38.43 30.37 15.90
C ASP A 21 39.00 29.01 16.38
N LEU A 22 38.21 27.94 16.28
CA LEU A 22 38.61 26.57 16.63
C LEU A 22 39.08 25.76 15.42
N ALA A 23 38.74 26.19 14.20
CA ALA A 23 39.03 25.47 12.97
C ALA A 23 40.55 25.19 12.81
N GLY A 24 40.89 23.93 12.52
CA GLY A 24 42.27 23.49 12.32
C GLY A 24 43.08 23.23 13.59
N LEU A 25 42.56 23.56 14.78
CA LEU A 25 43.22 23.21 16.04
C LEU A 25 43.40 21.69 16.12
N SER A 26 44.61 21.26 16.44
CA SER A 26 44.93 19.84 16.61
C SER A 26 44.60 19.39 18.03
N TYR A 27 44.10 18.17 18.17
CA TYR A 27 43.81 17.56 19.47
C TYR A 27 44.48 16.20 19.60
N LYS A 28 44.68 15.75 20.83
CA LYS A 28 45.22 14.41 21.10
C LYS A 28 44.09 13.38 20.93
N PRO A 29 44.27 12.32 20.12
CA PRO A 29 43.27 11.27 20.01
C PRO A 29 43.03 10.56 21.34
N LEU A 30 41.81 10.02 21.51
CA LEU A 30 41.45 9.21 22.68
C LEU A 30 42.18 7.85 22.69
N PHE A 31 42.50 7.32 21.51
CA PHE A 31 43.20 6.05 21.36
C PHE A 31 44.32 6.15 20.32
N ASP A 32 45.38 5.36 20.53
CA ASP A 32 46.60 5.44 19.70
C ASP A 32 46.52 4.64 18.38
N TYR A 33 45.47 3.83 18.15
CA TYR A 33 45.38 2.89 17.02
C TYR A 33 45.62 3.52 15.65
N PHE A 34 45.13 4.75 15.45
CA PHE A 34 45.18 5.46 14.18
C PHE A 34 45.82 6.84 14.30
N LYS A 35 46.62 7.08 15.35
CA LYS A 35 47.19 8.41 15.67
C LYS A 35 48.01 9.04 14.54
N ASP A 36 48.59 8.21 13.67
CA ASP A 36 49.44 8.61 12.55
C ASP A 36 48.64 8.90 11.26
N THR A 37 47.30 8.94 11.34
CA THR A 37 46.43 9.23 10.19
C THR A 37 46.66 10.66 9.68
N LYS A 38 47.01 10.76 8.40
CA LYS A 38 47.26 12.04 7.73
C LYS A 38 46.02 12.93 7.79
N ASN A 39 46.24 14.22 8.08
CA ASN A 39 45.21 15.27 8.16
C ASN A 39 44.12 15.06 9.25
N ALA A 40 44.20 14.01 10.05
CA ALA A 40 43.24 13.73 11.11
C ALA A 40 43.56 14.47 12.42
N PHE A 41 42.70 14.27 13.43
CA PHE A 41 42.80 14.83 14.78
C PHE A 41 42.91 16.35 14.83
N ARG A 42 42.08 17.00 13.99
CA ARG A 42 41.89 18.44 13.94
C ARG A 42 40.41 18.79 14.01
N VAL A 43 40.11 20.00 14.47
CA VAL A 43 38.75 20.53 14.48
C VAL A 43 38.37 20.99 13.07
N PHE A 44 37.21 20.55 12.60
CA PHE A 44 36.61 20.98 11.33
C PHE A 44 35.31 21.73 11.60
N VAL A 45 34.97 22.66 10.72
CA VAL A 45 33.69 23.36 10.75
C VAL A 45 32.74 22.62 9.82
N ALA A 46 31.54 22.34 10.31
CA ALA A 46 30.51 21.60 9.60
C ALA A 46 29.14 22.23 9.87
N ASP A 47 28.39 22.50 8.79
CA ASP A 47 27.13 23.25 8.87
C ASP A 47 25.96 22.41 9.41
N TYR A 48 26.12 21.08 9.45
CA TYR A 48 25.11 20.14 9.98
C TYR A 48 25.14 20.01 11.51
N VAL A 49 26.14 20.59 12.18
CA VAL A 49 26.27 20.51 13.65
C VAL A 49 25.37 21.55 14.31
N THR A 50 24.44 21.09 15.16
CA THR A 50 23.54 21.95 15.93
C THR A 50 23.99 22.07 17.39
N GLY A 51 23.52 23.13 18.06
CA GLY A 51 23.76 23.35 19.50
C GLY A 51 22.57 22.95 20.38
N GLU A 52 21.56 22.29 19.82
CA GLU A 52 20.32 21.93 20.53
C GLU A 52 20.54 20.73 21.46
N ASP A 53 21.29 19.73 21.01
CA ASP A 53 21.59 18.50 21.74
C ASP A 53 23.10 18.23 21.79
N GLY A 54 23.56 17.53 22.84
CA GLY A 54 24.97 17.20 23.03
C GLY A 54 25.81 18.40 23.49
N THR A 55 27.02 18.52 22.95
CA THR A 55 28.00 19.56 23.35
C THR A 55 28.21 20.65 22.28
N GLY A 56 27.59 20.51 21.11
CA GLY A 56 27.92 21.32 19.93
C GLY A 56 29.27 20.97 19.28
N VAL A 57 29.95 19.91 19.73
CA VAL A 57 31.17 19.36 19.12
C VAL A 57 30.95 17.88 18.85
N VAL A 58 31.04 17.47 17.59
CA VAL A 58 30.69 16.11 17.16
C VAL A 58 31.95 15.29 16.86
N HIS A 59 31.98 14.04 17.33
CA HIS A 59 33.02 13.08 16.95
C HIS A 59 32.77 12.58 15.52
N THR A 60 33.79 12.66 14.68
CA THR A 60 33.74 12.23 13.27
C THR A 60 34.47 10.90 13.07
N ALA A 61 33.77 9.91 12.51
CA ALA A 61 34.33 8.61 12.15
C ALA A 61 33.93 8.26 10.70
N PRO A 62 34.83 8.46 9.71
CA PRO A 62 34.49 8.39 8.28
C PRO A 62 34.00 7.02 7.81
N GLY A 63 34.29 5.97 8.58
CA GLY A 63 33.81 4.62 8.30
C GLY A 63 32.38 4.35 8.74
N PHE A 64 31.72 5.24 9.49
CA PHE A 64 30.50 4.93 10.25
C PHE A 64 29.38 5.99 10.19
N GLY A 65 29.61 7.12 9.50
CA GLY A 65 28.62 8.17 9.26
C GLY A 65 28.73 8.71 7.84
N GLU A 66 27.60 9.03 7.21
CA GLU A 66 27.59 9.57 5.84
C GLU A 66 28.17 11.00 5.79
N GLU A 67 27.72 11.87 6.68
CA GLU A 67 28.23 13.25 6.80
C GLU A 67 29.73 13.23 7.15
N ASP A 68 30.12 12.34 8.06
CA ASP A 68 31.51 12.11 8.45
C ASP A 68 32.38 11.66 7.27
N PHE A 69 31.86 10.75 6.44
CA PHE A 69 32.55 10.26 5.25
C PHE A 69 32.85 11.42 4.28
N TYR A 70 31.85 12.24 3.94
CA TYR A 70 32.04 13.35 3.01
C TYR A 70 32.92 14.46 3.60
N LEU A 71 32.76 14.78 4.89
CA LEU A 71 33.59 15.76 5.57
C LEU A 71 35.07 15.33 5.56
N CYS A 72 35.36 14.09 5.95
CA CYS A 72 36.71 13.55 5.93
C CYS A 72 37.29 13.47 4.51
N GLN A 73 36.49 13.04 3.54
CA GLN A 73 36.90 12.98 2.14
C GLN A 73 37.31 14.36 1.60
N SER A 74 36.54 15.41 1.89
CA SER A 74 36.85 16.78 1.46
C SER A 74 38.15 17.33 2.07
N HIS A 75 38.57 16.80 3.22
CA HIS A 75 39.83 17.15 3.90
C HIS A 75 40.98 16.16 3.62
N GLY A 76 40.78 15.20 2.71
CA GLY A 76 41.78 14.20 2.34
C GLY A 76 42.15 13.25 3.48
N ILE A 77 41.22 13.00 4.42
CA ILE A 77 41.37 12.01 5.48
C ILE A 77 40.93 10.64 4.91
N PRO A 78 41.75 9.58 5.05
CA PRO A 78 41.38 8.26 4.55
C PRO A 78 40.18 7.70 5.34
N VAL A 79 39.41 6.83 4.68
CA VAL A 79 38.27 6.15 5.31
C VAL A 79 38.80 5.05 6.23
N ILE A 80 38.52 5.16 7.52
CA ILE A 80 38.93 4.19 8.54
C ILE A 80 37.68 3.43 9.00
N CYS A 81 37.66 2.12 8.78
CA CYS A 81 36.55 1.24 9.17
C CYS A 81 37.11 -0.08 9.73
N PRO A 82 37.52 -0.13 11.01
CA PRO A 82 38.19 -1.30 11.59
C PRO A 82 37.18 -2.33 12.09
N ILE A 83 36.14 -2.61 11.28
CA ILE A 83 35.04 -3.52 11.60
C ILE A 83 34.79 -4.45 10.41
N ASP A 84 34.77 -5.75 10.69
CA ASP A 84 34.57 -6.79 9.69
C ASP A 84 33.08 -6.97 9.29
N ASN A 85 32.82 -7.91 8.37
CA ASN A 85 31.47 -8.20 7.87
C ASN A 85 30.52 -8.79 8.94
N SER A 86 31.05 -9.23 10.08
CA SER A 86 30.29 -9.78 11.21
C SER A 86 30.03 -8.73 12.31
N GLY A 87 30.37 -7.46 12.08
CA GLY A 87 30.24 -6.40 13.07
C GLY A 87 31.25 -6.51 14.21
N LYS A 88 32.42 -7.13 13.96
CA LYS A 88 33.49 -7.30 14.95
C LYS A 88 34.70 -6.43 14.63
N PHE A 89 35.39 -5.96 15.65
CA PHE A 89 36.63 -5.20 15.45
C PHE A 89 37.72 -6.03 14.77
N THR A 90 38.48 -5.40 13.87
CA THR A 90 39.63 -5.99 13.17
C THR A 90 40.92 -5.86 14.00
N ALA A 91 42.03 -6.40 13.48
CA ALA A 91 43.30 -6.48 14.21
C ALA A 91 43.93 -5.11 14.53
N GLU A 92 43.57 -4.06 13.79
CA GLU A 92 44.01 -2.68 14.00
C GLU A 92 43.56 -2.13 15.37
N VAL A 93 42.45 -2.63 15.92
CA VAL A 93 41.99 -2.32 17.29
C VAL A 93 42.28 -3.52 18.18
N SER A 94 43.57 -3.73 18.44
CA SER A 94 44.15 -4.99 18.92
C SER A 94 43.52 -5.62 20.17
N ASP A 95 43.03 -4.79 21.08
CA ASP A 95 42.47 -5.16 22.39
C ASP A 95 40.97 -5.44 22.35
N LEU A 96 40.29 -5.10 21.25
CA LEU A 96 38.87 -5.40 21.01
C LEU A 96 38.69 -6.35 19.81
N ALA A 97 39.78 -6.74 19.15
CA ALA A 97 39.76 -7.57 17.95
C ALA A 97 38.92 -8.85 18.16
N GLY A 98 38.00 -9.10 17.23
CA GLY A 98 37.11 -10.26 17.23
C GLY A 98 35.87 -10.14 18.13
N VAL A 99 35.71 -9.04 18.88
CA VAL A 99 34.54 -8.76 19.72
C VAL A 99 33.53 -7.93 18.93
N HIS A 100 32.23 -8.25 19.07
CA HIS A 100 31.16 -7.53 18.39
C HIS A 100 30.99 -6.13 18.97
N VAL A 101 30.73 -5.13 18.11
CA VAL A 101 30.71 -3.71 18.50
C VAL A 101 29.83 -3.40 19.71
N PHE A 102 28.61 -3.92 19.76
CA PHE A 102 27.68 -3.68 20.88
C PHE A 102 28.17 -4.27 22.21
N ASP A 103 29.00 -5.32 22.18
CA ASP A 103 29.55 -5.96 23.38
C ASP A 103 30.79 -5.22 23.91
N THR A 104 31.31 -4.24 23.16
CA THR A 104 32.52 -3.49 23.56
C THR A 104 32.25 -2.21 24.34
N ASN A 105 31.01 -1.72 24.37
CA ASN A 105 30.66 -0.41 24.93
C ASN A 105 31.18 -0.22 26.37
N ASP A 106 30.93 -1.19 27.26
CA ASP A 106 31.39 -1.12 28.66
C ASP A 106 32.92 -1.16 28.78
N THR A 107 33.58 -1.94 27.92
CA THR A 107 35.05 -2.05 27.87
C THR A 107 35.67 -0.71 27.44
N VAL A 108 35.11 -0.07 26.40
CA VAL A 108 35.55 1.24 25.92
C VAL A 108 35.34 2.30 27.00
N ILE A 109 34.17 2.34 27.64
CA ILE A 109 33.87 3.28 28.73
C ILE A 109 34.88 3.12 29.89
N LYS A 110 35.17 1.86 30.28
CA LYS A 110 36.14 1.58 31.35
C LYS A 110 37.53 2.11 31.00
N LYS A 111 37.99 1.92 29.76
CA LYS A 111 39.29 2.44 29.30
C LYS A 111 39.35 3.95 29.30
N LEU A 112 38.31 4.62 28.82
CA LEU A 112 38.25 6.09 28.85
C LEU A 112 38.30 6.63 30.29
N LYS A 113 37.66 5.95 31.25
CA LYS A 113 37.74 6.27 32.68
C LYS A 113 39.16 6.08 33.23
N GLU A 114 39.80 4.94 32.93
CA GLU A 114 41.17 4.65 33.36
C GLU A 114 42.21 5.64 32.80
N GLN A 115 41.98 6.14 31.58
CA GLN A 115 42.83 7.15 30.92
C GLN A 115 42.56 8.59 31.39
N GLY A 116 41.50 8.83 32.17
CA GLY A 116 41.07 10.17 32.57
C GLY A 116 40.40 10.98 31.45
N ASN A 117 40.04 10.35 30.33
CA ASN A 117 39.38 10.97 29.18
C ASN A 117 37.86 10.77 29.21
N TRP A 118 37.26 10.81 30.39
CA TRP A 118 35.84 10.55 30.62
C TRP A 118 35.21 11.67 31.45
N PHE A 119 34.04 12.15 31.01
CA PHE A 119 33.32 13.24 31.67
C PHE A 119 32.03 12.76 32.34
N LYS A 120 31.15 12.07 31.59
CA LYS A 120 29.82 11.63 32.04
C LYS A 120 29.40 10.37 31.30
N THR A 121 28.59 9.53 31.94
CA THR A 121 27.88 8.42 31.30
C THR A 121 26.41 8.51 31.67
N GLU A 122 25.53 8.49 30.67
CA GLU A 122 24.08 8.45 30.85
C GLU A 122 23.47 7.40 29.91
N GLN A 123 22.29 6.91 30.27
CA GLN A 123 21.49 6.08 29.38
C GLN A 123 20.62 6.98 28.51
N TYR A 124 20.60 6.71 27.22
CA TYR A 124 19.81 7.46 26.25
C TYR A 124 18.80 6.52 25.57
N ILE A 125 17.51 6.80 25.76
CA ILE A 125 16.43 6.04 25.14
C ILE A 125 16.00 6.79 23.88
N HIS A 126 16.19 6.15 22.74
CA HIS A 126 15.84 6.72 21.43
C HIS A 126 15.39 5.64 20.45
N ASN A 127 14.86 6.09 19.31
CA ASN A 127 14.58 5.20 18.19
C ASN A 127 15.87 4.84 17.48
N TYR A 128 16.14 3.54 17.31
CA TYR A 128 17.33 3.04 16.64
C TYR A 128 16.96 2.14 15.46
N PRO A 129 17.66 2.21 14.32
CA PRO A 129 17.36 1.38 13.16
C PRO A 129 17.67 -0.11 13.41
N HIS A 130 16.73 -0.97 13.05
CA HIS A 130 16.87 -2.42 13.15
C HIS A 130 16.59 -3.07 11.79
N CYS A 131 17.18 -4.25 11.57
CA CYS A 131 16.92 -5.05 10.38
C CYS A 131 15.43 -5.44 10.35
N TRP A 132 14.72 -5.04 9.30
CA TRP A 132 13.28 -5.32 9.12
C TRP A 132 12.92 -6.81 9.04
N ARG A 133 13.92 -7.70 8.94
CA ARG A 133 13.74 -9.15 8.85
C ARG A 133 14.15 -9.90 10.12
N THR A 134 15.21 -9.46 10.79
CA THR A 134 15.81 -10.18 11.92
C THR A 134 15.68 -9.43 13.24
N ASP A 135 15.19 -8.19 13.23
CA ASP A 135 15.08 -7.30 14.38
C ASP A 135 16.42 -7.04 15.10
N THR A 136 17.56 -7.30 14.45
CA THR A 136 18.90 -7.00 14.99
C THR A 136 19.25 -5.53 14.75
N PRO A 137 19.92 -4.84 15.70
CA PRO A 137 20.33 -3.45 15.51
C PRO A 137 21.27 -3.30 14.32
N LEU A 138 21.06 -2.27 13.51
CA LEU A 138 21.91 -1.98 12.34
C LEU A 138 23.11 -1.11 12.73
N ILE A 139 24.23 -1.31 12.03
CA ILE A 139 25.37 -0.41 12.08
C ILE A 139 25.60 0.21 10.71
N TYR A 140 25.89 1.50 10.67
CA TYR A 140 26.36 2.15 9.46
C TYR A 140 27.84 1.83 9.31
N ARG A 141 28.26 1.30 8.16
CA ARG A 141 29.68 1.15 7.85
C ARG A 141 29.95 1.33 6.37
N THR A 142 31.14 1.81 6.02
CA THR A 142 31.54 1.88 4.61
C THR A 142 31.73 0.49 4.03
N MET A 143 31.08 0.23 2.91
CA MET A 143 31.22 -0.98 2.11
C MET A 143 31.24 -0.63 0.63
N PRO A 144 31.98 -1.35 -0.22
CA PRO A 144 31.79 -1.26 -1.66
C PRO A 144 30.36 -1.72 -2.01
N SER A 145 29.70 -0.97 -2.89
CA SER A 145 28.34 -1.27 -3.36
C SER A 145 28.15 -0.71 -4.76
N TRP A 146 27.25 -1.32 -5.53
CA TRP A 146 26.77 -0.78 -6.80
C TRP A 146 25.56 0.11 -6.56
N TYR A 147 25.51 1.25 -7.25
CA TYR A 147 24.47 2.25 -7.08
C TYR A 147 23.82 2.63 -8.41
N VAL A 148 22.50 2.83 -8.39
CA VAL A 148 21.80 3.59 -9.43
C VAL A 148 21.78 5.05 -9.02
N ALA A 149 22.24 5.93 -9.91
CA ALA A 149 22.37 7.37 -9.66
C ALA A 149 21.01 8.11 -9.71
N VAL A 150 20.09 7.76 -8.80
CA VAL A 150 18.73 8.31 -8.70
C VAL A 150 18.74 9.83 -8.53
N THR A 151 19.73 10.37 -7.82
CA THR A 151 19.88 11.81 -7.61
C THR A 151 19.90 12.62 -8.91
N LYS A 152 20.34 12.02 -10.03
CA LYS A 152 20.39 12.67 -11.34
C LYS A 152 19.01 12.89 -11.99
N PHE A 153 18.00 12.11 -11.60
CA PHE A 153 16.67 12.14 -12.23
C PHE A 153 15.50 12.18 -11.24
N LYS A 154 15.76 12.32 -9.93
CA LYS A 154 14.70 12.44 -8.91
C LYS A 154 13.70 13.58 -9.18
N GLY A 155 14.17 14.70 -9.74
CA GLY A 155 13.28 15.79 -10.15
C GLY A 155 12.26 15.34 -11.21
N ARG A 156 12.70 14.53 -12.18
CA ARG A 156 11.82 13.94 -13.18
C ARG A 156 10.83 12.93 -12.58
N MET A 157 11.25 12.16 -11.57
CA MET A 157 10.34 11.28 -10.84
C MET A 157 9.20 12.06 -10.16
N VAL A 158 9.52 13.21 -9.55
CA VAL A 158 8.52 14.10 -8.92
C VAL A 158 7.53 14.63 -9.96
N GLU A 159 7.98 15.00 -11.15
CA GLU A 159 7.10 15.44 -12.25
C GLU A 159 6.17 14.32 -12.73
N LEU A 160 6.71 13.13 -12.97
CA LEU A 160 5.93 11.97 -13.42
C LEU A 160 4.91 11.55 -12.36
N ASN A 161 5.27 11.63 -11.08
CA ASN A 161 4.38 11.31 -9.96
C ASN A 161 3.12 12.19 -9.95
N LYS A 162 3.21 13.45 -10.40
CA LYS A 162 2.05 14.35 -10.48
C LYS A 162 1.00 13.91 -11.50
N ARG A 163 1.37 13.08 -12.48
CA ARG A 163 0.45 12.56 -13.52
C ARG A 163 -0.38 11.38 -13.04
N VAL A 164 0.05 10.72 -11.97
CA VAL A 164 -0.62 9.56 -11.42
C VAL A 164 -1.82 9.97 -10.56
N ASN A 165 -2.94 9.28 -10.76
CA ASN A 165 -4.11 9.37 -9.90
C ASN A 165 -3.91 8.49 -8.65
N TRP A 166 -3.53 9.10 -7.53
CA TRP A 166 -3.35 8.42 -6.25
C TRP A 166 -4.64 8.44 -5.45
N ILE A 167 -5.05 7.29 -4.95
CA ILE A 167 -6.17 7.15 -4.02
C ILE A 167 -5.59 6.68 -2.68
N PRO A 168 -5.56 7.53 -1.64
CA PRO A 168 -6.02 8.92 -1.58
C PRO A 168 -5.00 9.93 -2.15
N ASN A 169 -5.50 11.07 -2.65
CA ASN A 169 -4.72 12.10 -3.35
C ASN A 169 -3.54 12.65 -2.55
N HIS A 170 -3.65 12.73 -1.22
CA HIS A 170 -2.61 13.31 -0.37
C HIS A 170 -1.32 12.48 -0.33
N ILE A 171 -1.33 11.22 -0.78
CA ILE A 171 -0.11 10.40 -0.88
C ILE A 171 0.83 10.95 -1.96
N ARG A 172 0.27 11.43 -3.08
CA ARG A 172 1.01 11.97 -4.22
C ARG A 172 1.96 13.09 -3.83
N ASP A 173 1.42 14.11 -3.17
CA ASP A 173 2.17 15.32 -2.79
C ASP A 173 2.72 15.24 -1.33
N GLY A 174 2.24 14.26 -0.57
CA GLY A 174 2.63 14.01 0.82
C GLY A 174 3.73 12.96 0.93
N GLN A 175 3.38 11.79 1.47
CA GLN A 175 4.34 10.75 1.86
C GLN A 175 5.24 10.30 0.69
N PHE A 176 4.66 10.09 -0.50
CA PHE A 176 5.43 9.61 -1.64
C PHE A 176 6.18 10.75 -2.33
N GLY A 177 5.51 11.89 -2.58
CA GLY A 177 6.13 13.06 -3.21
C GLY A 177 7.37 13.54 -2.46
N LYS A 178 7.27 13.74 -1.14
CA LYS A 178 8.41 14.14 -0.30
C LYS A 178 9.54 13.11 -0.30
N TRP A 179 9.19 11.82 -0.29
CA TRP A 179 10.17 10.74 -0.39
C TRP A 179 10.96 10.80 -1.70
N LEU A 180 10.32 11.16 -2.82
CA LEU A 180 11.00 11.35 -4.10
C LEU A 180 11.91 12.59 -4.12
N GLU A 181 11.50 13.69 -3.50
CA GLU A 181 12.29 14.94 -3.41
C GLU A 181 13.62 14.71 -2.67
N GLU A 182 13.57 13.90 -1.61
CA GLU A 182 14.70 13.54 -0.75
C GLU A 182 15.40 12.24 -1.19
N ALA A 183 15.10 11.70 -2.37
CA ALA A 183 15.68 10.46 -2.83
C ALA A 183 17.21 10.56 -2.98
N HIS A 184 17.89 9.52 -2.49
CA HIS A 184 19.34 9.31 -2.59
C HIS A 184 19.65 8.22 -3.63
N ASP A 185 20.92 8.10 -4.00
CA ASP A 185 21.36 7.04 -4.91
C ASP A 185 21.06 5.65 -4.31
N TRP A 186 20.49 4.78 -5.12
CA TRP A 186 19.97 3.50 -4.65
C TRP A 186 21.06 2.44 -4.72
N SER A 187 21.47 1.91 -3.56
CA SER A 187 22.33 0.73 -3.46
C SER A 187 21.58 -0.52 -3.93
N ILE A 188 21.98 -1.05 -5.08
CA ILE A 188 21.34 -2.19 -5.76
C ILE A 188 22.08 -3.51 -5.54
N SER A 189 23.24 -3.53 -4.90
CA SER A 189 24.00 -4.76 -4.65
C SER A 189 23.77 -5.32 -3.25
N ARG A 190 23.78 -6.65 -3.15
CA ARG A 190 23.64 -7.39 -1.90
C ARG A 190 24.68 -8.51 -1.85
N ASN A 191 25.39 -8.60 -0.73
CA ASN A 191 26.30 -9.70 -0.41
C ASN A 191 25.50 -10.93 0.04
N ARG A 192 24.78 -11.56 -0.90
CA ARG A 192 23.90 -12.73 -0.67
C ARG A 192 24.12 -13.79 -1.75
N PHE A 193 23.58 -14.98 -1.49
CA PHE A 193 23.71 -16.14 -2.38
C PHE A 193 22.54 -16.30 -3.34
N TRP A 194 21.31 -16.11 -2.84
CA TRP A 194 20.08 -16.24 -3.63
C TRP A 194 19.59 -14.87 -4.08
N GLY A 195 19.43 -14.72 -5.40
CA GLY A 195 19.00 -13.50 -6.08
C GLY A 195 19.61 -13.44 -7.48
N THR A 196 19.11 -12.51 -8.30
CA THR A 196 19.61 -12.30 -9.67
C THR A 196 21.05 -11.78 -9.61
N PRO A 197 22.04 -12.48 -10.20
CA PRO A 197 23.43 -12.02 -10.14
C PRO A 197 23.64 -10.72 -10.92
N ILE A 198 24.45 -9.81 -10.38
CA ILE A 198 24.81 -8.58 -11.09
C ILE A 198 25.70 -8.97 -12.28
N PRO A 199 25.35 -8.60 -13.53
CA PRO A 199 26.01 -9.10 -14.74
C PRO A 199 27.27 -8.27 -15.08
N VAL A 200 28.10 -8.01 -14.08
CA VAL A 200 29.32 -7.20 -14.20
C VAL A 200 30.54 -8.09 -14.03
N TRP A 201 31.46 -8.05 -15.00
CA TRP A 201 32.77 -8.69 -14.95
C TRP A 201 33.86 -7.64 -14.83
N GLN A 202 34.79 -7.85 -13.91
CA GLN A 202 35.91 -6.95 -13.65
C GLN A 202 37.25 -7.71 -13.74
N SER A 203 38.27 -7.03 -14.24
CA SER A 203 39.65 -7.53 -14.23
C SER A 203 40.15 -7.77 -12.80
N ASP A 204 40.85 -8.88 -12.58
CA ASP A 204 41.53 -9.19 -11.31
C ASP A 204 42.90 -8.50 -11.15
N ASP A 205 43.34 -7.71 -12.14
CA ASP A 205 44.59 -6.95 -12.09
C ASP A 205 44.35 -5.44 -12.26
N ALA A 206 44.69 -4.68 -11.21
CA ALA A 206 44.53 -3.22 -11.20
C ALA A 206 45.40 -2.48 -12.23
N ARG A 207 46.43 -3.12 -12.80
CA ARG A 207 47.27 -2.55 -13.87
C ARG A 207 46.57 -2.54 -15.23
N TYR A 208 45.61 -3.45 -15.42
CA TYR A 208 44.80 -3.59 -16.62
C TYR A 208 43.31 -3.48 -16.23
N PRO A 209 42.85 -2.32 -15.75
CA PRO A 209 41.49 -2.16 -15.25
C PRO A 209 40.50 -2.23 -16.41
N ARG A 210 39.56 -3.17 -16.33
CA ARG A 210 38.45 -3.32 -17.28
C ARG A 210 37.19 -3.73 -16.52
N VAL A 211 36.05 -3.20 -16.95
CA VAL A 211 34.72 -3.57 -16.47
C VAL A 211 33.81 -3.79 -17.67
N ASP A 212 33.22 -4.97 -17.79
CA ASP A 212 32.23 -5.32 -18.81
C ASP A 212 30.87 -5.57 -18.15
N VAL A 213 29.79 -5.12 -18.78
CA VAL A 213 28.41 -5.35 -18.34
C VAL A 213 27.66 -6.08 -19.44
N TYR A 214 27.09 -7.24 -19.12
CA TYR A 214 26.38 -8.08 -20.09
C TYR A 214 24.88 -7.87 -20.01
N GLY A 215 24.24 -7.64 -21.16
CA GLY A 215 22.81 -7.37 -21.29
C GLY A 215 21.97 -8.57 -21.72
N SER A 216 22.60 -9.67 -22.18
CA SER A 216 21.88 -10.85 -22.66
C SER A 216 22.69 -12.15 -22.49
N ILE A 217 21.98 -13.27 -22.56
CA ILE A 217 22.59 -14.61 -22.62
C ILE A 217 23.47 -14.73 -23.88
N GLU A 218 23.01 -14.24 -25.03
CA GLU A 218 23.77 -14.30 -26.29
C GLU A 218 25.15 -13.61 -26.20
N GLU A 219 25.22 -12.45 -25.54
CA GLU A 219 26.50 -11.76 -25.31
C GLU A 219 27.44 -12.56 -24.41
N LEU A 220 26.91 -13.20 -23.36
CA LEU A 220 27.68 -14.09 -22.51
C LEU A 220 28.20 -15.31 -23.29
N GLU A 221 27.33 -15.98 -24.05
CA GLU A 221 27.71 -17.16 -24.82
C GLU A 221 28.79 -16.83 -25.86
N ARG A 222 28.70 -15.67 -26.51
CA ARG A 222 29.71 -15.17 -27.46
C ARG A 222 31.07 -14.93 -26.80
N ASP A 223 31.09 -14.22 -25.66
CA ASP A 223 32.34 -13.77 -25.05
C ASP A 223 33.05 -14.84 -24.21
N PHE A 224 32.29 -15.79 -23.65
CA PHE A 224 32.83 -16.90 -22.85
C PHE A 224 32.94 -18.20 -23.65
N ASN A 225 32.36 -18.26 -24.85
CA ASN A 225 32.36 -19.43 -25.74
C ASN A 225 31.83 -20.69 -25.02
N VAL A 226 30.76 -20.53 -24.27
CA VAL A 226 30.03 -21.60 -23.58
C VAL A 226 28.54 -21.38 -23.74
N LYS A 227 27.76 -22.45 -23.66
CA LYS A 227 26.31 -22.35 -23.56
C LYS A 227 25.92 -21.99 -22.13
N VAL A 228 25.00 -21.05 -21.94
CA VAL A 228 24.55 -20.59 -20.62
C VAL A 228 23.09 -21.00 -20.40
N ASP A 229 22.89 -22.05 -19.60
CA ASP A 229 21.54 -22.58 -19.30
C ASP A 229 20.96 -22.04 -17.97
N ASP A 230 21.80 -21.60 -17.03
CA ASP A 230 21.37 -21.04 -15.74
C ASP A 230 22.25 -19.84 -15.36
N LEU A 231 21.60 -18.71 -15.10
CA LEU A 231 22.24 -17.46 -14.70
C LEU A 231 22.46 -17.35 -13.19
N HIS A 232 21.98 -18.29 -12.37
CA HIS A 232 22.13 -18.21 -10.92
C HIS A 232 23.54 -18.55 -10.45
N ARG A 233 23.84 -18.10 -9.23
CA ARG A 233 24.98 -18.61 -8.46
C ARG A 233 24.69 -20.06 -8.02
N PRO A 234 25.69 -20.96 -8.04
CA PRO A 234 27.11 -20.71 -8.31
C PRO A 234 27.51 -20.82 -9.79
N PHE A 235 26.60 -21.22 -10.69
CA PHE A 235 26.94 -21.60 -12.07
C PHE A 235 27.59 -20.45 -12.85
N ILE A 236 26.98 -19.26 -12.80
CA ILE A 236 27.47 -18.08 -13.52
C ILE A 236 28.82 -17.57 -12.98
N ASP A 237 29.17 -17.88 -11.72
CA ASP A 237 30.43 -17.44 -11.10
C ASP A 237 31.65 -18.15 -11.71
N THR A 238 31.43 -19.26 -12.43
CA THR A 238 32.50 -20.02 -13.10
C THR A 238 32.93 -19.41 -14.45
N LEU A 239 32.14 -18.49 -15.01
CA LEU A 239 32.42 -17.86 -16.29
C LEU A 239 33.57 -16.87 -16.15
N MET A 240 34.73 -17.25 -16.70
CA MET A 240 35.96 -16.48 -16.68
C MET A 240 36.57 -16.45 -18.08
N ARG A 241 37.16 -15.31 -18.45
CA ARG A 241 37.89 -15.15 -19.72
C ARG A 241 39.15 -14.31 -19.53
N PRO A 242 40.21 -14.50 -20.34
CA PRO A 242 41.37 -13.61 -20.31
C PRO A 242 40.96 -12.15 -20.50
N ASN A 243 41.60 -11.23 -19.79
CA ASN A 243 41.37 -9.81 -19.98
C ASN A 243 41.90 -9.39 -21.38
N PRO A 244 41.03 -8.90 -22.27
CA PRO A 244 41.45 -8.48 -23.61
C PRO A 244 42.41 -7.27 -23.62
N ASP A 245 42.46 -6.49 -22.53
CA ASP A 245 43.31 -5.30 -22.43
C ASP A 245 44.70 -5.62 -21.86
N ASP A 246 44.94 -6.87 -21.44
CA ASP A 246 46.24 -7.34 -20.97
C ASP A 246 47.00 -8.10 -22.06
N PRO A 247 48.04 -7.48 -22.66
CA PRO A 247 48.82 -8.10 -23.73
C PRO A 247 49.64 -9.32 -23.25
N THR A 248 49.78 -9.52 -21.94
CA THR A 248 50.46 -10.69 -21.37
C THR A 248 49.53 -11.90 -21.23
N GLY A 249 48.21 -11.68 -21.32
CA GLY A 249 47.17 -12.71 -21.18
C GLY A 249 47.09 -13.33 -19.78
N LYS A 250 47.62 -12.67 -18.74
CA LYS A 250 47.68 -13.22 -17.38
C LYS A 250 46.50 -12.82 -16.50
N SER A 251 45.98 -11.62 -16.69
CA SER A 251 44.80 -11.16 -15.96
C SER A 251 43.51 -11.74 -16.55
N VAL A 252 42.50 -11.87 -15.70
CA VAL A 252 41.25 -12.56 -16.00
C VAL A 252 40.06 -11.68 -15.62
N MET A 253 39.04 -11.67 -16.46
CA MET A 253 37.75 -11.06 -16.16
C MET A 253 36.92 -12.01 -15.29
N ARG A 254 36.49 -11.53 -14.13
CA ARG A 254 35.69 -12.29 -13.15
C ARG A 254 34.42 -11.53 -12.79
N ARG A 255 33.31 -12.25 -12.62
CA ARG A 255 32.06 -11.64 -12.17
C ARG A 255 32.24 -11.05 -10.77
N VAL A 256 31.62 -9.89 -10.51
CA VAL A 256 31.46 -9.39 -9.13
C VAL A 256 30.64 -10.40 -8.31
N PRO A 257 30.90 -10.61 -7.01
CA PRO A 257 30.20 -11.65 -6.25
C PRO A 257 28.74 -11.28 -5.91
N ASP A 258 28.40 -10.00 -5.97
CA ASP A 258 27.10 -9.44 -5.60
C ASP A 258 25.92 -9.97 -6.41
N VAL A 259 24.77 -10.04 -5.76
CA VAL A 259 23.44 -10.21 -6.39
C VAL A 259 22.64 -8.91 -6.24
N PHE A 260 21.61 -8.74 -7.06
CA PHE A 260 20.72 -7.60 -6.98
C PHE A 260 19.92 -7.55 -5.68
N ASP A 261 19.57 -6.33 -5.28
CA ASP A 261 18.47 -6.05 -4.37
C ASP A 261 17.15 -6.60 -4.95
N CYS A 262 16.35 -7.32 -4.15
CA CYS A 262 15.11 -7.91 -4.65
C CYS A 262 14.07 -6.86 -5.09
N TRP A 263 14.20 -5.61 -4.62
CA TRP A 263 13.39 -4.50 -5.12
C TRP A 263 13.75 -4.09 -6.56
N PHE A 264 14.96 -4.40 -7.04
CA PHE A 264 15.34 -4.25 -8.44
C PHE A 264 14.57 -5.23 -9.32
N GLU A 265 14.44 -6.47 -8.87
CA GLU A 265 13.67 -7.51 -9.56
C GLU A 265 12.18 -7.15 -9.61
N SER A 266 11.58 -6.82 -8.46
CA SER A 266 10.15 -6.49 -8.40
C SER A 266 9.82 -5.17 -9.12
N GLY A 267 10.70 -4.18 -9.09
CA GLY A 267 10.57 -2.96 -9.89
C GLY A 267 10.74 -3.20 -11.40
N SER A 268 11.46 -4.25 -11.79
CA SER A 268 11.64 -4.65 -13.19
C SER A 268 10.46 -5.46 -13.75
N MET A 269 9.57 -5.93 -12.88
CA MET A 269 8.42 -6.76 -13.22
C MET A 269 7.65 -6.30 -14.47
N PRO A 270 7.34 -5.00 -14.68
CA PRO A 270 6.54 -4.56 -15.82
C PRO A 270 7.08 -5.01 -17.18
N PHE A 271 8.41 -4.95 -17.38
CA PHE A 271 9.07 -5.33 -18.64
C PHE A 271 9.67 -6.74 -18.57
N ALA A 272 10.11 -7.19 -17.40
CA ALA A 272 10.69 -8.52 -17.21
C ALA A 272 9.66 -9.63 -17.41
N GLN A 273 8.40 -9.44 -17.00
CA GLN A 273 7.34 -10.46 -17.12
C GLN A 273 7.02 -10.84 -18.57
N VAL A 274 7.31 -9.94 -19.52
CA VAL A 274 7.06 -10.14 -20.96
C VAL A 274 8.34 -10.41 -21.76
N HIS A 275 9.47 -10.61 -21.08
CA HIS A 275 10.79 -10.84 -21.70
C HIS A 275 11.26 -9.67 -22.61
N TYR A 276 10.84 -8.44 -22.29
CA TYR A 276 11.35 -7.24 -22.98
C TYR A 276 12.84 -7.02 -22.66
N PRO A 277 13.67 -6.59 -23.62
CA PRO A 277 13.35 -6.19 -25.00
C PRO A 277 13.49 -7.31 -26.03
N PHE A 278 13.59 -8.58 -25.62
CA PHE A 278 13.80 -9.68 -26.55
C PHE A 278 12.50 -10.08 -27.27
N GLU A 279 11.40 -10.11 -26.53
CA GLU A 279 10.07 -10.48 -27.02
C GLU A 279 9.00 -9.46 -26.60
N ASN A 280 7.78 -9.59 -27.17
CA ASN A 280 6.55 -8.91 -26.73
C ASN A 280 6.63 -7.38 -26.60
N LYS A 281 7.42 -6.72 -27.44
CA LYS A 281 7.64 -5.26 -27.39
C LYS A 281 6.36 -4.43 -27.51
N GLU A 282 5.43 -4.85 -28.36
CA GLU A 282 4.21 -4.11 -28.67
C GLU A 282 3.20 -4.10 -27.51
N GLY A 283 3.32 -5.03 -26.56
CA GLY A 283 2.43 -5.11 -25.39
C GLY A 283 2.92 -4.36 -24.15
N PHE A 284 4.08 -3.70 -24.20
CA PHE A 284 4.69 -3.07 -23.03
C PHE A 284 4.23 -1.61 -22.83
N GLU A 285 3.11 -1.44 -22.13
CA GLU A 285 2.56 -0.13 -21.75
C GLU A 285 2.54 0.08 -20.22
N SER A 286 2.32 1.34 -19.79
CA SER A 286 2.11 1.65 -18.37
C SER A 286 0.80 1.05 -17.89
N ALA A 287 0.81 0.44 -16.69
CA ALA A 287 -0.38 -0.21 -16.14
C ALA A 287 -1.51 0.80 -15.85
N ASP A 288 -2.76 0.43 -16.10
CA ASP A 288 -3.90 1.32 -15.80
C ASP A 288 -4.14 1.46 -14.30
N PHE A 289 -3.96 0.38 -13.53
CA PHE A 289 -4.28 0.33 -12.11
C PHE A 289 -3.35 -0.60 -11.33
N ILE A 290 -2.91 -0.16 -10.15
CA ILE A 290 -2.29 -1.00 -9.13
C ILE A 290 -2.90 -0.73 -7.76
N THR A 291 -2.77 -1.68 -6.83
CA THR A 291 -3.12 -1.46 -5.43
C THR A 291 -2.21 -2.23 -4.51
N GLU A 292 -1.65 -1.55 -3.52
CA GLU A 292 -0.83 -2.16 -2.48
C GLU A 292 -0.87 -1.31 -1.21
N TYR A 293 -0.33 -1.90 -0.14
CA TYR A 293 -0.26 -1.32 1.18
C TYR A 293 0.61 -0.05 1.23
N ILE A 294 0.26 0.93 2.07
CA ILE A 294 0.93 2.24 2.20
C ILE A 294 2.44 2.19 2.43
N ALA A 295 2.97 1.12 3.03
CA ALA A 295 4.43 0.97 3.18
C ALA A 295 5.17 0.80 1.84
N GLN A 296 4.47 0.42 0.75
CA GLN A 296 5.06 0.33 -0.58
C GLN A 296 5.47 1.68 -1.18
N THR A 297 5.04 2.80 -0.58
CA THR A 297 5.59 4.14 -0.87
C THR A 297 7.11 4.21 -0.70
N ARG A 298 7.70 3.35 0.16
CA ARG A 298 9.15 3.21 0.36
C ARG A 298 9.73 1.93 -0.24
N GLY A 299 8.92 1.15 -0.93
CA GLY A 299 9.28 -0.15 -1.49
C GLY A 299 8.94 -0.21 -2.98
N TRP A 300 7.99 -1.05 -3.35
CA TRP A 300 7.68 -1.37 -4.74
C TRP A 300 7.30 -0.15 -5.58
N PHE A 301 6.48 0.77 -5.06
CA PHE A 301 6.10 1.98 -5.80
C PHE A 301 7.33 2.83 -6.12
N TYR A 302 8.25 2.97 -5.16
CA TYR A 302 9.48 3.73 -5.37
C TYR A 302 10.34 3.09 -6.46
N THR A 303 10.58 1.78 -6.41
CA THR A 303 11.42 1.11 -7.41
C THR A 303 10.81 1.05 -8.80
N LEU A 304 9.47 0.93 -8.90
CA LEU A 304 8.76 1.09 -10.17
C LEU A 304 9.00 2.48 -10.76
N PHE A 305 8.91 3.54 -9.95
CA PHE A 305 9.19 4.90 -10.40
C PHE A 305 10.64 5.09 -10.82
N VAL A 306 11.60 4.55 -10.05
CA VAL A 306 13.03 4.66 -10.37
C VAL A 306 13.33 4.04 -11.73
N LEU A 307 12.91 2.79 -11.94
CA LEU A 307 13.21 2.07 -13.17
C LEU A 307 12.40 2.58 -14.37
N SER A 308 11.12 2.91 -14.18
CA SER A 308 10.29 3.45 -15.26
C SER A 308 10.79 4.81 -15.73
N THR A 309 11.21 5.67 -14.81
CA THR A 309 11.78 6.98 -15.16
C THR A 309 13.12 6.82 -15.87
N ALA A 310 14.02 5.99 -15.32
CA ALA A 310 15.37 5.82 -15.87
C ALA A 310 15.38 5.15 -17.26
N LEU A 311 14.50 4.17 -17.49
CA LEU A 311 14.52 3.37 -18.72
C LEU A 311 13.53 3.88 -19.79
N PHE A 312 12.41 4.50 -19.39
CA PHE A 312 11.29 4.78 -20.29
C PHE A 312 10.74 6.20 -20.19
N ASP A 313 11.24 7.03 -19.28
CA ASP A 313 10.80 8.42 -19.03
C ASP A 313 9.26 8.60 -18.89
N ARG A 314 8.58 7.64 -18.26
CA ARG A 314 7.12 7.64 -18.08
C ARG A 314 6.70 7.17 -16.70
N GLU A 315 5.47 7.50 -16.28
CA GLU A 315 4.88 6.94 -15.07
C GLU A 315 4.67 5.43 -15.20
N PRO A 316 4.99 4.64 -14.16
CA PRO A 316 4.84 3.18 -14.21
C PRO A 316 3.38 2.72 -14.24
N PHE A 317 2.45 3.55 -13.74
CA PHE A 317 1.02 3.26 -13.67
C PHE A 317 0.19 4.54 -13.67
N LYS A 318 -1.07 4.46 -14.12
CA LYS A 318 -2.00 5.60 -14.20
C LYS A 318 -2.78 5.84 -12.91
N ASN A 319 -3.25 4.77 -12.25
CA ASN A 319 -4.05 4.84 -11.02
C ASN A 319 -3.45 3.94 -9.93
N CYS A 320 -3.44 4.41 -8.68
CA CYS A 320 -2.93 3.65 -7.54
C CYS A 320 -3.81 3.79 -6.30
N ILE A 321 -4.42 2.69 -5.84
CA ILE A 321 -5.01 2.62 -4.50
C ILE A 321 -3.93 2.22 -3.50
N CYS A 322 -3.57 3.17 -2.66
CA CYS A 322 -2.61 3.01 -1.57
C CYS A 322 -3.38 2.68 -0.28
N HIS A 323 -3.62 1.38 -0.05
CA HIS A 323 -4.50 0.96 1.05
C HIS A 323 -3.75 1.00 2.41
N GLY A 324 -4.49 1.15 3.51
CA GLY A 324 -3.92 1.22 4.85
C GLY A 324 -3.71 -0.16 5.49
N VAL A 325 -3.57 -0.20 6.81
CA VAL A 325 -3.18 -1.42 7.54
C VAL A 325 -4.39 -2.17 8.07
N VAL A 326 -4.36 -3.50 8.00
CA VAL A 326 -5.21 -4.35 8.84
C VAL A 326 -4.52 -4.55 10.20
N LEU A 327 -5.23 -4.21 11.26
CA LEU A 327 -4.75 -4.30 12.64
C LEU A 327 -5.69 -5.19 13.47
N ASP A 328 -5.21 -5.68 14.61
CA ASP A 328 -6.10 -6.26 15.61
C ASP A 328 -6.93 -5.17 16.32
N VAL A 329 -7.90 -5.58 17.14
CA VAL A 329 -8.75 -4.67 17.93
C VAL A 329 -8.00 -3.77 18.93
N LYS A 330 -6.72 -4.07 19.20
CA LYS A 330 -5.84 -3.25 20.06
C LYS A 330 -4.94 -2.32 19.24
N GLY A 331 -5.08 -2.30 17.91
CA GLY A 331 -4.27 -1.48 17.01
C GLY A 331 -2.89 -2.07 16.72
N GLN A 332 -2.64 -3.34 17.04
CA GLN A 332 -1.35 -3.97 16.73
C GLN A 332 -1.37 -4.59 15.33
N LYS A 333 -0.22 -4.53 14.66
CA LYS A 333 -0.06 -5.17 13.34
C LYS A 333 -0.27 -6.68 13.48
N LEU A 334 -1.04 -7.25 12.57
CA LEU A 334 -1.28 -8.69 12.52
C LEU A 334 0.03 -9.42 12.26
N SER A 335 0.33 -10.46 13.05
CA SER A 335 1.51 -11.29 12.84
C SER A 335 1.27 -12.76 13.22
N LYS A 336 1.94 -13.65 12.50
CA LYS A 336 1.95 -15.08 12.81
C LYS A 336 2.54 -15.38 14.19
N ARG A 337 3.55 -14.60 14.60
CA ARG A 337 4.21 -14.74 15.91
C ARG A 337 3.26 -14.41 17.07
N LEU A 338 2.42 -13.39 16.93
CA LEU A 338 1.47 -12.98 17.97
C LEU A 338 0.16 -13.78 17.92
N ASN A 339 -0.09 -14.53 16.85
CA ASN A 339 -1.33 -15.29 16.64
C ASN A 339 -2.60 -14.43 16.88
N ASN A 340 -2.55 -13.17 16.45
CA ASN A 340 -3.57 -12.15 16.70
C ASN A 340 -4.46 -11.85 15.48
N TYR A 341 -4.44 -12.70 14.45
CA TYR A 341 -5.24 -12.55 13.23
C TYR A 341 -6.32 -13.62 13.11
N ALA A 342 -7.41 -13.30 12.41
CA ALA A 342 -8.38 -14.29 11.97
C ALA A 342 -7.82 -15.03 10.74
N ASP A 343 -7.76 -16.35 10.78
CA ASP A 343 -7.27 -17.12 9.64
C ASP A 343 -8.21 -16.95 8.43
N PRO A 344 -7.72 -16.51 7.26
CA PRO A 344 -8.57 -16.31 6.09
C PRO A 344 -9.38 -17.55 5.68
N MET A 345 -8.81 -18.75 5.82
CA MET A 345 -9.50 -19.99 5.44
C MET A 345 -10.64 -20.31 6.40
N GLU A 346 -10.41 -20.16 7.72
CA GLU A 346 -11.48 -20.32 8.72
C GLU A 346 -12.60 -19.31 8.52
N VAL A 347 -12.25 -18.07 8.14
CA VAL A 347 -13.21 -17.01 7.80
C VAL A 347 -14.05 -17.40 6.58
N PHE A 348 -13.42 -17.93 5.53
CA PHE A 348 -14.12 -18.35 4.32
C PHE A 348 -15.12 -19.47 4.60
N ASP A 349 -14.72 -20.48 5.38
CA ASP A 349 -15.59 -21.60 5.74
C ASP A 349 -16.78 -21.15 6.60
N LYS A 350 -16.57 -20.18 7.50
CA LYS A 350 -17.59 -19.75 8.46
C LYS A 350 -18.53 -18.67 7.94
N TYR A 351 -18.01 -17.69 7.20
CA TYR A 351 -18.76 -16.50 6.80
C TYR A 351 -18.81 -16.27 5.28
N GLY A 352 -17.99 -16.97 4.51
CA GLY A 352 -17.86 -16.80 3.06
C GLY A 352 -16.90 -15.67 2.66
N SER A 353 -16.26 -15.82 1.50
CA SER A 353 -15.32 -14.83 0.97
C SER A 353 -15.97 -13.50 0.61
N ASP A 354 -17.23 -13.50 0.17
CA ASP A 354 -17.98 -12.29 -0.15
C ASP A 354 -18.12 -11.36 1.06
N ALA A 355 -18.33 -11.92 2.25
CA ALA A 355 -18.45 -11.12 3.47
C ALA A 355 -17.12 -10.42 3.82
N LEU A 356 -15.98 -11.12 3.70
CA LEU A 356 -14.66 -10.51 3.92
C LEU A 356 -14.34 -9.47 2.83
N ARG A 357 -14.58 -9.81 1.57
CA ARG A 357 -14.35 -8.91 0.42
C ARG A 357 -15.14 -7.62 0.58
N PHE A 358 -16.42 -7.72 0.89
CA PHE A 358 -17.29 -6.57 1.06
C PHE A 358 -16.86 -5.71 2.26
N LEU A 359 -16.48 -6.33 3.39
CA LEU A 359 -15.93 -5.60 4.55
C LEU A 359 -14.72 -4.76 4.16
N MET A 360 -13.77 -5.34 3.42
CA MET A 360 -12.58 -4.63 2.97
C MET A 360 -12.94 -3.46 2.05
N LEU A 361 -13.76 -3.71 1.02
CA LEU A 361 -14.16 -2.72 0.02
C LEU A 361 -15.02 -1.58 0.59
N SER A 362 -15.82 -1.85 1.63
CA SER A 362 -16.69 -0.87 2.28
C SER A 362 -15.98 -0.09 3.41
N SER A 363 -14.76 -0.47 3.78
CA SER A 363 -14.03 0.11 4.92
C SER A 363 -13.04 1.19 4.52
N SER A 364 -12.63 2.01 5.49
CA SER A 364 -11.63 3.09 5.33
C SER A 364 -10.27 2.61 4.81
N ILE A 365 -9.99 1.31 4.79
CA ILE A 365 -8.71 0.75 4.37
C ILE A 365 -8.33 1.13 2.93
N VAL A 366 -9.31 1.19 2.02
CA VAL A 366 -9.06 1.58 0.61
C VAL A 366 -8.65 3.05 0.46
N CYS A 367 -8.82 3.87 1.51
CA CYS A 367 -8.42 5.27 1.57
C CYS A 367 -7.25 5.49 2.54
N SER A 368 -6.28 4.56 2.59
CA SER A 368 -5.13 4.57 3.52
C SER A 368 -5.49 4.49 5.02
N GLY A 369 -6.74 4.24 5.39
CA GLY A 369 -7.17 4.11 6.78
C GLY A 369 -6.82 2.75 7.40
N ASN A 370 -6.96 2.62 8.71
CA ASN A 370 -6.79 1.34 9.40
C ASN A 370 -8.12 0.59 9.47
N LEU A 371 -8.09 -0.71 9.18
CA LEU A 371 -9.18 -1.63 9.48
C LEU A 371 -8.84 -2.44 10.73
N LEU A 372 -9.66 -2.29 11.77
CA LEU A 372 -9.56 -3.14 12.96
C LEU A 372 -10.35 -4.42 12.71
N LEU A 373 -9.69 -5.56 12.87
CA LEU A 373 -10.29 -6.88 12.69
C LEU A 373 -10.18 -7.66 13.99
N ASP A 374 -11.31 -8.16 14.48
CA ASP A 374 -11.33 -9.07 15.60
C ASP A 374 -11.02 -10.50 15.15
N LYS A 375 -10.36 -11.28 16.02
CA LYS A 375 -9.94 -12.66 15.71
C LYS A 375 -11.13 -13.58 15.43
N GLU A 376 -12.29 -13.29 16.02
CA GLU A 376 -13.51 -14.09 15.86
C GLU A 376 -14.28 -13.77 14.58
N GLY A 377 -13.89 -12.69 13.87
CA GLY A 377 -14.51 -12.20 12.65
C GLY A 377 -15.94 -11.66 12.86
N ASN A 378 -16.23 -11.05 14.00
CA ASN A 378 -17.53 -10.45 14.31
C ASN A 378 -17.93 -9.39 13.27
N SER A 379 -17.01 -8.52 12.85
CA SER A 379 -17.30 -7.54 11.79
C SER A 379 -17.64 -8.20 10.45
N ILE A 380 -17.04 -9.35 10.15
CA ILE A 380 -17.30 -10.13 8.93
C ILE A 380 -18.69 -10.78 9.02
N ARG A 381 -19.03 -11.34 10.19
CA ARG A 381 -20.36 -11.89 10.47
C ARG A 381 -21.46 -10.82 10.33
N ASP A 382 -21.17 -9.59 10.73
CA ASP A 382 -22.14 -8.49 10.62
C ASP A 382 -22.39 -8.12 9.15
N VAL A 383 -21.37 -8.16 8.28
CA VAL A 383 -21.56 -8.01 6.84
C VAL A 383 -22.41 -9.14 6.25
N LEU A 384 -22.13 -10.40 6.62
CA LEU A 384 -22.98 -11.53 6.21
C LEU A 384 -24.45 -11.31 6.61
N LYS A 385 -24.69 -10.84 7.84
CA LYS A 385 -26.04 -10.63 8.38
C LYS A 385 -26.76 -9.44 7.75
N ASN A 386 -26.06 -8.33 7.54
CA ASN A 386 -26.66 -7.04 7.21
C ASN A 386 -26.59 -6.71 5.71
N VAL A 387 -25.79 -7.44 4.92
CA VAL A 387 -25.63 -7.20 3.48
C VAL A 387 -26.02 -8.45 2.69
N ILE A 388 -25.31 -9.56 2.90
CA ILE A 388 -25.48 -10.77 2.10
C ILE A 388 -26.87 -11.39 2.31
N LYS A 389 -27.32 -11.52 3.57
CA LYS A 389 -28.64 -12.08 3.89
C LYS A 389 -29.80 -11.25 3.30
N PRO A 390 -29.85 -9.91 3.41
CA PRO A 390 -30.88 -9.12 2.74
C PRO A 390 -30.95 -9.32 1.22
N ILE A 391 -29.81 -9.44 0.53
CA ILE A 391 -29.77 -9.74 -0.91
C ILE A 391 -30.41 -11.12 -1.17
N TRP A 392 -29.97 -12.13 -0.42
CA TRP A 392 -30.51 -13.49 -0.53
C TRP A 392 -32.02 -13.56 -0.22
N ASN A 393 -32.48 -12.83 0.80
CA ASN A 393 -33.88 -12.81 1.21
C ASN A 393 -34.80 -12.27 0.10
N GLY A 394 -34.36 -11.24 -0.63
CA GLY A 394 -35.11 -10.73 -1.79
C GLY A 394 -35.23 -11.78 -2.89
N TYR A 395 -34.14 -12.48 -3.21
CA TYR A 395 -34.13 -13.56 -4.19
C TYR A 395 -34.98 -14.77 -3.74
N HIS A 396 -34.86 -15.17 -2.47
CA HIS A 396 -35.64 -16.27 -1.90
C HIS A 396 -37.13 -15.93 -1.87
N PHE A 397 -37.50 -14.69 -1.55
CA PHE A 397 -38.89 -14.22 -1.67
C PHE A 397 -39.38 -14.40 -3.10
N PHE A 398 -38.66 -13.85 -4.10
CA PHE A 398 -39.04 -13.96 -5.50
C PHE A 398 -39.25 -15.42 -5.93
N THR A 399 -38.25 -16.27 -5.71
CA THR A 399 -38.28 -17.67 -6.18
C THR A 399 -39.33 -18.51 -5.45
N MET A 400 -39.56 -18.29 -4.16
CA MET A 400 -40.60 -19.02 -3.43
C MET A 400 -41.97 -18.80 -4.06
N TYR A 401 -42.37 -17.54 -4.29
CA TYR A 401 -43.70 -17.23 -4.79
C TYR A 401 -43.81 -17.48 -6.30
N ALA A 402 -42.79 -17.17 -7.10
CA ALA A 402 -42.80 -17.44 -8.54
C ALA A 402 -42.94 -18.94 -8.83
N ASN A 403 -42.25 -19.80 -8.07
CA ASN A 403 -42.38 -21.26 -8.20
C ASN A 403 -43.74 -21.77 -7.71
N ALA A 404 -44.29 -21.20 -6.64
CA ALA A 404 -45.62 -21.57 -6.13
C ALA A 404 -46.73 -21.24 -7.15
N ASP A 405 -46.60 -20.12 -7.85
CA ASP A 405 -47.53 -19.67 -8.87
C ASP A 405 -47.24 -20.24 -10.27
N GLY A 406 -46.12 -20.93 -10.47
CA GLY A 406 -45.69 -21.44 -11.78
C GLY A 406 -45.36 -20.36 -12.80
N ILE A 407 -45.01 -19.15 -12.34
CA ILE A 407 -44.74 -17.99 -13.20
C ILE A 407 -43.30 -18.05 -13.73
N LYS A 408 -43.17 -17.88 -15.04
CA LYS A 408 -41.90 -17.59 -15.69
C LYS A 408 -41.80 -16.09 -15.94
N ALA A 409 -41.06 -15.40 -15.08
CA ALA A 409 -40.86 -13.96 -15.22
C ALA A 409 -39.92 -13.63 -16.39
N GLU A 410 -40.09 -12.43 -16.94
CA GLU A 410 -39.29 -11.90 -18.04
C GLU A 410 -38.79 -10.50 -17.72
N VAL A 411 -37.70 -10.09 -18.38
CA VAL A 411 -37.20 -8.71 -18.29
C VAL A 411 -38.18 -7.81 -19.03
N CYS A 412 -38.82 -6.87 -18.32
CA CYS A 412 -39.79 -5.95 -18.89
C CYS A 412 -39.22 -4.54 -19.07
N LYS A 413 -39.90 -3.75 -19.91
CA LYS A 413 -39.57 -2.34 -20.20
C LYS A 413 -40.75 -1.39 -19.97
N ASP A 414 -41.95 -1.93 -19.92
CA ASP A 414 -43.18 -1.17 -19.72
C ASP A 414 -43.70 -1.40 -18.31
N TYR A 415 -43.81 -0.32 -17.53
CA TYR A 415 -44.22 -0.35 -16.12
C TYR A 415 -45.43 0.55 -15.93
N GLN A 416 -46.58 -0.04 -15.57
CA GLN A 416 -47.84 0.71 -15.44
C GLN A 416 -47.95 1.39 -14.08
N SER A 417 -47.64 0.67 -13.00
CA SER A 417 -47.78 1.16 -11.63
C SER A 417 -46.70 2.19 -11.26
N THR A 418 -47.06 3.21 -10.50
CA THR A 418 -46.11 4.22 -9.98
C THR A 418 -45.05 3.60 -9.09
N ILE A 419 -45.39 2.59 -8.28
CA ILE A 419 -44.41 1.92 -7.40
C ILE A 419 -43.40 1.07 -8.18
N ASP A 420 -43.83 0.50 -9.31
CA ASP A 420 -42.99 -0.31 -10.20
C ASP A 420 -42.02 0.59 -10.98
N ARG A 421 -42.55 1.68 -11.56
CA ARG A 421 -41.74 2.74 -12.21
C ARG A 421 -40.71 3.33 -11.25
N TYR A 422 -41.10 3.56 -9.99
CA TYR A 422 -40.19 4.03 -8.96
C TYR A 422 -39.08 3.02 -8.69
N MET A 423 -39.41 1.73 -8.49
CA MET A 423 -38.42 0.72 -8.15
C MET A 423 -37.39 0.52 -9.26
N ILE A 424 -37.82 0.52 -10.51
CA ILE A 424 -36.92 0.44 -11.66
C ILE A 424 -36.07 1.70 -11.78
N SER A 425 -36.68 2.89 -11.63
CA SER A 425 -35.93 4.14 -11.66
C SER A 425 -34.86 4.18 -10.57
N LYS A 426 -35.19 3.70 -9.36
CA LYS A 426 -34.23 3.54 -8.26
C LYS A 426 -33.14 2.51 -8.52
N CYS A 427 -33.46 1.43 -9.23
CA CYS A 427 -32.45 0.46 -9.66
C CYS A 427 -31.47 1.10 -10.64
N PHE A 428 -31.95 1.87 -11.62
CA PHE A 428 -31.08 2.55 -12.59
C PHE A 428 -30.22 3.63 -11.94
N GLU A 429 -30.77 4.45 -11.05
CA GLU A 429 -30.00 5.42 -10.27
C GLU A 429 -28.90 4.74 -9.44
N ALA A 430 -29.21 3.61 -8.78
CA ALA A 430 -28.23 2.86 -8.01
C ALA A 430 -27.11 2.29 -8.91
N VAL A 431 -27.47 1.74 -10.07
CA VAL A 431 -26.49 1.19 -11.03
C VAL A 431 -25.59 2.28 -11.59
N GLU A 432 -26.14 3.43 -11.99
CA GLU A 432 -25.38 4.60 -12.46
C GLU A 432 -24.42 5.12 -11.38
N SER A 433 -24.90 5.19 -10.14
CA SER A 433 -24.12 5.67 -9.00
C SER A 433 -22.99 4.70 -8.63
N ILE A 434 -23.23 3.39 -8.69
CA ILE A 434 -22.20 2.35 -8.54
C ILE A 434 -21.16 2.48 -9.65
N GLN A 435 -21.58 2.63 -10.90
CA GLN A 435 -20.67 2.80 -12.03
C GLN A 435 -19.79 4.03 -11.85
N THR A 436 -20.38 5.17 -11.49
CA THR A 436 -19.66 6.43 -11.24
C THR A 436 -18.65 6.26 -10.12
N SER A 437 -19.05 5.62 -9.02
CA SER A 437 -18.20 5.38 -7.87
C SER A 437 -17.02 4.46 -8.21
N MET A 438 -17.26 3.35 -8.92
CA MET A 438 -16.22 2.42 -9.36
C MET A 438 -15.27 3.04 -10.40
N ASN A 439 -15.77 3.85 -11.34
CA ASN A 439 -14.94 4.62 -12.29
C ASN A 439 -14.03 5.64 -11.59
N SER A 440 -14.44 6.13 -10.41
CA SER A 440 -13.63 7.00 -9.56
C SER A 440 -12.78 6.25 -8.52
N TYR A 441 -12.71 4.91 -8.61
CA TYR A 441 -12.01 4.04 -7.65
C TYR A 441 -12.53 4.13 -6.20
N ASN A 442 -13.78 4.55 -6.00
CA ASN A 442 -14.42 4.68 -4.70
C ASN A 442 -15.32 3.47 -4.42
N SER A 443 -14.72 2.35 -4.00
CA SER A 443 -15.48 1.15 -3.65
C SER A 443 -16.35 1.32 -2.41
N GLN A 444 -16.00 2.22 -1.50
CA GLN A 444 -16.78 2.47 -0.28
C GLN A 444 -18.17 3.01 -0.61
N GLU A 445 -18.24 4.02 -1.47
CA GLU A 445 -19.52 4.59 -1.87
C GLU A 445 -20.33 3.59 -2.69
N ALA A 446 -19.69 2.82 -3.58
CA ALA A 446 -20.36 1.74 -4.32
C ALA A 446 -21.00 0.69 -3.39
N CYS A 447 -20.28 0.26 -2.35
CA CYS A 447 -20.80 -0.64 -1.32
C CYS A 447 -21.99 -0.02 -0.55
N LYS A 448 -21.90 1.26 -0.20
CA LYS A 448 -22.97 1.98 0.51
C LYS A 448 -24.24 2.09 -0.34
N ILE A 449 -24.11 2.49 -1.61
CA ILE A 449 -25.22 2.56 -2.57
C ILE A 449 -25.93 1.20 -2.68
N LEU A 450 -25.15 0.10 -2.71
CA LEU A 450 -25.72 -1.24 -2.77
C LEU A 450 -26.54 -1.59 -1.52
N ILE A 451 -26.04 -1.26 -0.33
CA ILE A 451 -26.77 -1.47 0.93
C ILE A 451 -28.08 -0.68 0.92
N ASP A 452 -27.99 0.62 0.60
CA ASP A 452 -29.13 1.53 0.58
C ASP A 452 -30.19 1.05 -0.43
N PHE A 453 -29.78 0.56 -1.59
CA PHE A 453 -30.67 0.02 -2.60
C PHE A 453 -31.43 -1.22 -2.10
N PHE A 454 -30.74 -2.20 -1.51
CA PHE A 454 -31.39 -3.41 -1.01
C PHE A 454 -32.27 -3.14 0.21
N GLU A 455 -32.01 -2.09 0.98
CA GLU A 455 -32.91 -1.59 2.01
C GLU A 455 -34.23 -1.09 1.39
N VAL A 456 -34.16 -0.30 0.30
CA VAL A 456 -35.36 0.14 -0.45
C VAL A 456 -36.11 -1.07 -1.00
N LEU A 457 -35.41 -1.98 -1.68
CA LEU A 457 -36.03 -3.13 -2.34
C LEU A 457 -36.79 -4.01 -1.33
N ASN A 458 -36.16 -4.39 -0.23
CA ASN A 458 -36.72 -5.34 0.72
C ASN A 458 -37.75 -4.70 1.66
N ASN A 459 -37.39 -3.56 2.27
CA ASN A 459 -38.19 -2.98 3.36
C ASN A 459 -39.23 -1.98 2.88
N TRP A 460 -39.12 -1.48 1.65
CA TRP A 460 -40.15 -0.65 1.03
C TRP A 460 -40.91 -1.39 -0.07
N TYR A 461 -40.25 -1.73 -1.18
CA TYR A 461 -40.95 -2.24 -2.37
C TYR A 461 -41.59 -3.61 -2.14
N ILE A 462 -40.81 -4.63 -1.75
CA ILE A 462 -41.32 -5.98 -1.50
C ILE A 462 -42.37 -5.93 -0.39
N ARG A 463 -42.10 -5.21 0.71
CA ARG A 463 -43.00 -5.11 1.85
C ARG A 463 -44.37 -4.54 1.48
N ARG A 464 -44.43 -3.47 0.68
CA ARG A 464 -45.69 -2.84 0.26
C ARG A 464 -46.44 -3.63 -0.81
N ASN A 465 -45.72 -4.39 -1.63
CA ASN A 465 -46.31 -5.15 -2.72
C ASN A 465 -46.61 -6.61 -2.38
N ARG A 466 -46.42 -7.09 -1.14
CA ARG A 466 -46.66 -8.50 -0.76
C ARG A 466 -48.05 -8.99 -1.14
N GLU A 467 -49.06 -8.14 -1.00
CA GLU A 467 -50.44 -8.49 -1.35
C GLU A 467 -50.58 -8.83 -2.84
N ARG A 468 -49.84 -8.14 -3.73
CA ARG A 468 -49.81 -8.46 -5.18
C ARG A 468 -49.27 -9.87 -5.43
N PHE A 469 -48.25 -10.29 -4.68
CA PHE A 469 -47.69 -11.65 -4.76
C PHE A 469 -48.57 -12.72 -4.10
N TRP A 470 -49.40 -12.36 -3.12
CA TRP A 470 -50.24 -13.30 -2.36
C TRP A 470 -51.66 -13.48 -2.91
N LYS A 471 -52.07 -12.68 -3.90
CA LYS A 471 -53.35 -12.86 -4.59
C LYS A 471 -53.47 -14.30 -5.12
N SER A 472 -54.65 -14.90 -4.96
CA SER A 472 -54.95 -16.24 -5.49
C SER A 472 -55.00 -16.25 -7.02
N ASP A 473 -55.50 -15.15 -7.61
CA ASP A 473 -55.67 -15.02 -9.05
C ASP A 473 -54.37 -14.59 -9.73
N LEU A 474 -54.06 -15.21 -10.86
CA LEU A 474 -52.92 -14.86 -11.73
C LEU A 474 -53.34 -13.74 -12.69
N ASP A 475 -53.50 -12.53 -12.16
CA ASP A 475 -53.82 -11.34 -12.95
C ASP A 475 -52.55 -10.67 -13.56
N GLN A 476 -52.77 -9.70 -14.45
CA GLN A 476 -51.68 -8.95 -15.09
C GLN A 476 -50.85 -8.19 -14.04
N ASP A 477 -51.49 -7.61 -13.03
CA ASP A 477 -50.84 -6.85 -11.96
C ASP A 477 -49.83 -7.70 -11.16
N LYS A 478 -50.20 -8.94 -10.85
CA LYS A 478 -49.32 -9.92 -10.20
C LYS A 478 -48.15 -10.31 -11.11
N THR A 479 -48.42 -10.55 -12.39
CA THR A 479 -47.38 -10.86 -13.38
C THR A 479 -46.39 -9.72 -13.54
N ASP A 480 -46.88 -8.47 -13.59
CA ASP A 480 -46.06 -7.26 -13.65
C ASP A 480 -45.15 -7.13 -12.42
N ALA A 481 -45.66 -7.42 -11.22
CA ALA A 481 -44.86 -7.40 -10.00
C ALA A 481 -43.68 -8.38 -10.03
N TYR A 482 -43.87 -9.59 -10.59
CA TYR A 482 -42.80 -10.56 -10.80
C TYR A 482 -41.79 -10.10 -11.85
N ASN A 483 -42.27 -9.62 -13.00
CA ASN A 483 -41.42 -9.12 -14.07
C ASN A 483 -40.55 -7.94 -13.60
N VAL A 484 -41.11 -7.04 -12.79
CA VAL A 484 -40.35 -5.92 -12.20
C VAL A 484 -39.26 -6.42 -11.28
N LEU A 485 -39.55 -7.35 -10.37
CA LEU A 485 -38.54 -7.85 -9.43
C LEU A 485 -37.44 -8.66 -10.15
N TYR A 486 -37.81 -9.45 -11.16
CA TYR A 486 -36.88 -10.15 -12.04
C TYR A 486 -35.99 -9.15 -12.80
N THR A 487 -36.58 -8.09 -13.36
CA THR A 487 -35.85 -7.01 -14.05
C THR A 487 -34.89 -6.29 -13.11
N VAL A 488 -35.32 -5.97 -11.89
CA VAL A 488 -34.45 -5.35 -10.87
C VAL A 488 -33.21 -6.22 -10.62
N PHE A 489 -33.39 -7.53 -10.40
CA PHE A 489 -32.27 -8.44 -10.23
C PHE A 489 -31.35 -8.47 -11.46
N TYR A 490 -31.92 -8.47 -12.66
CA TYR A 490 -31.15 -8.44 -13.91
C TYR A 490 -30.18 -7.26 -13.96
N TYR A 491 -30.61 -6.06 -13.55
CA TYR A 491 -29.73 -4.87 -13.56
C TYR A 491 -28.77 -4.81 -12.37
N ILE A 492 -29.28 -4.94 -11.13
CA ILE A 492 -28.45 -4.71 -9.94
C ILE A 492 -27.38 -5.79 -9.74
N LEU A 493 -27.65 -7.06 -10.09
CA LEU A 493 -26.68 -8.14 -9.90
C LEU A 493 -25.44 -7.95 -10.78
N ARG A 494 -25.61 -7.49 -12.02
CA ARG A 494 -24.48 -7.16 -12.91
C ARG A 494 -23.63 -6.03 -12.36
N ALA A 495 -24.25 -4.99 -11.80
CA ALA A 495 -23.53 -3.88 -11.17
C ALA A 495 -22.83 -4.29 -9.87
N ALA A 496 -23.43 -5.22 -9.11
CA ALA A 496 -22.89 -5.69 -7.83
C ALA A 496 -21.83 -6.79 -7.97
N ALA A 497 -21.73 -7.47 -9.12
CA ALA A 497 -20.83 -8.61 -9.33
C ALA A 497 -19.35 -8.33 -9.00
N PRO A 498 -18.76 -7.16 -9.32
CA PRO A 498 -17.39 -6.84 -8.90
C PRO A 498 -17.20 -6.72 -7.38
N LEU A 499 -18.27 -6.39 -6.64
CA LEU A 499 -18.26 -6.25 -5.18
C LEU A 499 -18.53 -7.58 -4.47
N LEU A 500 -19.46 -8.36 -5.00
CA LEU A 500 -20.04 -9.57 -4.39
C LEU A 500 -20.15 -10.71 -5.41
N PRO A 501 -19.03 -11.28 -5.88
CA PRO A 501 -19.04 -12.17 -7.03
C PRO A 501 -19.82 -13.47 -6.80
N LEU A 502 -19.72 -14.10 -5.62
CA LEU A 502 -20.29 -15.43 -5.44
C LEU A 502 -21.80 -15.41 -5.26
N ILE A 503 -22.32 -14.50 -4.43
CA ILE A 503 -23.76 -14.39 -4.20
C ILE A 503 -24.49 -13.90 -5.45
N THR A 504 -23.88 -12.97 -6.21
CA THR A 504 -24.48 -12.49 -7.46
C THR A 504 -24.51 -13.58 -8.52
N GLU A 505 -23.45 -14.36 -8.67
CA GLU A 505 -23.41 -15.52 -9.56
C GLU A 505 -24.46 -16.58 -9.17
N THR A 506 -24.57 -16.89 -7.88
CA THR A 506 -25.54 -17.89 -7.39
C THR A 506 -26.98 -17.47 -7.70
N ILE A 507 -27.31 -16.20 -7.47
CA ILE A 507 -28.64 -15.66 -7.79
C ILE A 507 -28.86 -15.62 -9.30
N TRP A 508 -27.86 -15.20 -10.07
CA TRP A 508 -27.92 -15.13 -11.53
C TRP A 508 -28.24 -16.50 -12.15
N GLN A 509 -27.50 -17.53 -11.76
CA GLN A 509 -27.73 -18.91 -12.21
C GLN A 509 -29.10 -19.44 -11.76
N GLY A 510 -29.54 -19.08 -10.55
CA GLY A 510 -30.85 -19.46 -10.03
C GLY A 510 -32.02 -18.84 -10.81
N LEU A 511 -31.84 -17.62 -11.31
CA LEU A 511 -32.82 -16.90 -12.13
C LEU A 511 -32.78 -17.29 -13.61
N LYS A 512 -31.73 -17.98 -14.07
CA LYS A 512 -31.60 -18.54 -15.43
C LYS A 512 -31.75 -17.49 -16.54
N TYR A 513 -30.99 -16.40 -16.42
CA TYR A 513 -30.82 -15.44 -17.51
C TYR A 513 -30.13 -16.07 -18.73
N GLU A 514 -30.13 -15.34 -19.86
CA GLU A 514 -29.55 -15.82 -21.12
C GLU A 514 -28.05 -16.08 -21.01
N GLU A 515 -27.30 -15.15 -20.42
CA GLU A 515 -25.89 -15.36 -20.11
C GLU A 515 -25.73 -16.37 -18.98
N THR A 516 -24.81 -17.33 -19.15
CA THR A 516 -24.63 -18.43 -18.19
C THR A 516 -24.03 -18.00 -16.86
N SER A 517 -23.37 -16.84 -16.81
CA SER A 517 -22.73 -16.29 -15.62
C SER A 517 -22.86 -14.77 -15.64
N VAL A 518 -23.06 -14.16 -14.46
CA VAL A 518 -23.10 -12.70 -14.32
C VAL A 518 -21.75 -12.07 -14.68
N HIS A 519 -20.65 -12.82 -14.53
CA HIS A 519 -19.30 -12.38 -14.82
C HIS A 519 -18.97 -12.33 -16.32
N LEU A 520 -19.82 -12.93 -17.16
CA LEU A 520 -19.73 -12.86 -18.61
C LEU A 520 -20.71 -11.84 -19.20
N ALA A 521 -21.62 -11.30 -18.38
CA ALA A 521 -22.57 -10.29 -18.81
C ALA A 521 -21.91 -8.92 -18.91
N ASN A 522 -22.35 -8.11 -19.88
CA ASN A 522 -21.93 -6.72 -19.99
C ASN A 522 -22.44 -5.90 -18.81
N PHE A 523 -21.69 -4.87 -18.42
CA PHE A 523 -22.20 -3.88 -17.49
C PHE A 523 -23.50 -3.27 -18.06
N PRO A 524 -24.56 -3.15 -17.25
CA PRO A 524 -25.88 -2.76 -17.74
C PRO A 524 -25.88 -1.41 -18.46
N GLN A 525 -26.43 -1.38 -19.68
CA GLN A 525 -26.82 -0.14 -20.33
C GLN A 525 -28.18 0.30 -19.79
N LEU A 526 -28.25 1.53 -19.29
CA LEU A 526 -29.43 2.07 -18.64
C LEU A 526 -30.35 2.80 -19.62
N GLU A 527 -31.65 2.63 -19.43
CA GLU A 527 -32.65 3.48 -20.07
C GLU A 527 -32.83 4.76 -19.24
N LYS A 528 -33.49 5.78 -19.82
CA LYS A 528 -33.80 7.00 -19.07
C LYS A 528 -34.75 6.67 -17.93
N PHE A 529 -34.41 7.11 -16.73
CA PHE A 529 -35.27 6.97 -15.54
C PHE A 529 -35.78 8.34 -15.06
N ASP A 530 -36.87 8.31 -14.29
CA ASP A 530 -37.54 9.51 -13.81
C ASP A 530 -36.99 9.98 -12.47
N SER A 531 -36.04 10.91 -12.51
CA SER A 531 -35.44 11.52 -11.31
C SER A 531 -36.47 12.31 -10.47
N GLN A 532 -37.55 12.83 -11.07
CA GLN A 532 -38.58 13.55 -10.32
C GLN A 532 -39.46 12.57 -9.53
N LEU A 533 -39.81 11.43 -10.11
CA LEU A 533 -40.51 10.34 -9.42
C LEU A 533 -39.69 9.82 -8.24
N ILE A 534 -38.38 9.61 -8.45
CA ILE A 534 -37.45 9.24 -7.39
C ILE A 534 -37.52 10.23 -6.23
N ALA A 535 -37.31 11.51 -6.50
CA ALA A 535 -37.27 12.54 -5.46
C ALA A 535 -38.59 12.63 -4.67
N LYS A 536 -39.74 12.51 -5.35
CA LYS A 536 -41.06 12.52 -4.69
C LYS A 536 -41.26 11.31 -3.79
N MET A 537 -40.94 10.11 -4.27
CA MET A 537 -41.17 8.88 -3.53
C MET A 537 -40.17 8.70 -2.38
N ASP A 538 -38.93 9.17 -2.53
CA ASP A 538 -37.98 9.21 -1.42
C ASP A 538 -38.43 10.15 -0.31
N LEU A 539 -38.97 11.33 -0.66
CA LEU A 539 -39.57 12.22 0.32
C LEU A 539 -40.73 11.53 1.07
N VAL A 540 -41.59 10.79 0.35
CA VAL A 540 -42.65 9.98 0.99
C VAL A 540 -42.05 8.96 1.97
N ARG A 541 -40.98 8.26 1.57
CA ARG A 541 -40.28 7.31 2.46
C ARG A 541 -39.70 8.00 3.70
N GLU A 542 -39.09 9.17 3.54
CA GLU A 542 -38.56 9.97 4.64
C GLU A 542 -39.66 10.41 5.62
N ILE A 543 -40.82 10.84 5.10
CA ILE A 543 -41.99 11.18 5.90
C ILE A 543 -42.47 9.96 6.69
N CYS A 544 -42.66 8.81 6.03
CA CYS A 544 -43.10 7.58 6.69
C CYS A 544 -42.10 7.11 7.77
N ASN A 545 -40.79 7.17 7.48
CA ASN A 545 -39.75 6.78 8.42
C ASN A 545 -39.70 7.74 9.62
N SER A 546 -39.86 9.04 9.39
CA SER A 546 -39.94 10.04 10.46
C SER A 546 -41.17 9.84 11.34
N ALA A 547 -42.34 9.60 10.72
CA ALA A 547 -43.56 9.29 11.43
C ALA A 547 -43.42 8.00 12.26
N PHE A 548 -42.82 6.95 11.69
CA PHE A 548 -42.55 5.70 12.38
C PHE A 548 -41.60 5.91 13.57
N SER A 549 -40.54 6.70 13.40
CA SER A 549 -39.59 7.05 14.45
C SER A 549 -40.28 7.79 15.61
N ILE A 550 -41.11 8.80 15.30
CA ILE A 550 -41.90 9.52 16.30
C ILE A 550 -42.85 8.58 17.04
N ARG A 551 -43.57 7.71 16.32
CA ARG A 551 -44.47 6.73 16.94
C ARG A 551 -43.73 5.80 17.89
N ASN A 552 -42.55 5.33 17.53
CA ASN A 552 -41.73 4.49 18.40
C ASN A 552 -41.30 5.24 19.66
N THR A 553 -40.88 6.50 19.55
CA THR A 553 -40.53 7.35 20.70
C THR A 553 -41.69 7.49 21.68
N PHE A 554 -42.92 7.62 21.18
CA PHE A 554 -44.13 7.70 21.99
C PHE A 554 -44.79 6.33 22.26
N ASN A 555 -44.13 5.21 21.91
CA ASN A 555 -44.64 3.85 22.06
C ASN A 555 -46.04 3.62 21.46
N ILE A 556 -46.38 4.34 20.39
CA ILE A 556 -47.66 4.21 19.68
C ILE A 556 -47.58 3.00 18.74
N ARG A 557 -48.39 1.97 19.00
CA ARG A 557 -48.42 0.72 18.23
C ARG A 557 -48.74 0.98 16.75
N ILE A 558 -47.95 0.46 15.81
CA ILE A 558 -48.13 0.66 14.35
C ILE A 558 -49.57 0.41 13.87
N ARG A 559 -50.25 -0.60 14.43
CA ARG A 559 -51.62 -0.99 14.05
C ARG A 559 -52.71 0.02 14.47
N GLN A 560 -52.38 1.00 15.31
CA GLN A 560 -53.32 2.05 15.69
C GLN A 560 -53.37 3.12 14.58
N PRO A 561 -54.50 3.33 13.91
CA PRO A 561 -54.62 4.36 12.88
C PRO A 561 -54.28 5.76 13.43
N LEU A 562 -53.59 6.57 12.64
CA LEU A 562 -53.40 7.99 12.95
C LEU A 562 -54.70 8.74 12.62
N GLY A 563 -55.20 9.54 13.56
CA GLY A 563 -56.35 10.41 13.30
C GLY A 563 -56.01 11.55 12.34
N SER A 564 -54.80 12.09 12.44
CA SER A 564 -54.22 13.04 11.50
C SER A 564 -52.69 13.10 11.67
N MET A 565 -52.00 13.52 10.61
CA MET A 565 -50.58 13.83 10.64
C MET A 565 -50.37 15.14 9.88
N ILE A 566 -49.60 16.05 10.47
CA ILE A 566 -49.22 17.30 9.81
C ILE A 566 -47.75 17.21 9.47
N VAL A 567 -47.43 17.34 8.18
CA VAL A 567 -46.06 17.35 7.69
C VAL A 567 -45.68 18.78 7.38
N TYR A 568 -44.65 19.28 8.08
CA TYR A 568 -44.02 20.56 7.77
C TYR A 568 -42.73 20.31 7.00
N HIS A 569 -42.63 20.88 5.81
CA HIS A 569 -41.45 20.79 4.98
C HIS A 569 -41.06 22.19 4.50
N GLN A 570 -39.75 22.46 4.41
CA GLN A 570 -39.22 23.81 4.14
C GLN A 570 -39.53 24.33 2.74
N PHE A 571 -39.89 23.43 1.82
CA PHE A 571 -40.31 23.74 0.45
C PHE A 571 -41.81 23.47 0.27
N SER A 572 -42.57 24.46 -0.20
CA SER A 572 -43.97 24.31 -0.59
C SER A 572 -44.05 23.39 -1.80
N TYR A 573 -44.68 22.23 -1.67
CA TYR A 573 -44.94 21.34 -2.79
C TYR A 573 -46.42 21.14 -3.00
N ASP A 574 -46.94 21.78 -4.05
CA ASP A 574 -48.18 21.42 -4.73
C ASP A 574 -48.12 20.00 -5.39
N SER A 575 -47.05 19.23 -5.20
CA SER A 575 -46.70 18.04 -5.99
C SER A 575 -46.91 16.68 -5.31
N LEU A 576 -47.17 16.61 -4.00
CA LEU A 576 -47.58 15.38 -3.31
C LEU A 576 -49.11 15.37 -3.19
N LYS A 577 -49.79 15.38 -4.34
CA LYS A 577 -51.26 15.28 -4.41
C LYS A 577 -51.69 13.83 -4.65
N ASP A 578 -52.90 13.52 -4.21
CA ASP A 578 -53.63 12.27 -4.44
C ASP A 578 -52.85 10.99 -4.05
N GLU A 579 -52.23 10.31 -5.02
CA GLU A 579 -51.60 8.99 -4.84
C GLU A 579 -50.50 8.97 -3.77
N TYR A 580 -49.67 10.02 -3.68
CA TYR A 580 -48.61 10.07 -2.67
C TYR A 580 -49.13 10.25 -1.24
N GLN A 581 -50.31 10.87 -1.08
CA GLN A 581 -50.94 11.02 0.23
C GLN A 581 -51.56 9.71 0.70
N GLU A 582 -52.10 8.90 -0.21
CA GLU A 582 -52.57 7.55 0.12
C GLU A 582 -51.42 6.61 0.50
N ILE A 583 -50.22 6.85 -0.04
CA ILE A 583 -49.04 6.05 0.28
C ILE A 583 -48.50 6.34 1.69
N ILE A 584 -48.60 7.60 2.15
CA ILE A 584 -48.16 8.08 3.47
C ILE A 584 -49.10 7.57 4.58
#